data_AF-A0A7G2IQB2-F1
#
_entry.id   AF-A0A7G2IQB2-F1
#
_cell.length_a   1.000
_cell.length_b   1.000
_cell.length_c   1.000
_cell.angle_alpha   90.00
_cell.angle_beta   90.00
_cell.angle_gamma   90.00
#
_symmetry.space_group_name_H-M   'P 1'
#
loop_
_entity.id
_entity.type
_entity.pdbx_description
1 polymer ?
#
loop_
_entity_poly.entity_id
_entity_poly.type
_entity_poly.pdbx_seq_one_letter_code
_entity_poly.pdbx_strand_id
1 'polypeptide(L)'
;MAPEHPLAAAPDGLTNEQLCLHRAIVISDSARFCHPLQTNLMEEQAQIRVDDFHSKVMLLRAGMGCGFLPRHIASPWLATGELVEKTVISFRQKRRGLYGMAQ
;
A
#
# COMPACT_ATOMS: atom_id res chain seq x y z
N MET A 1 -9.19 2.27 -1.42
CA MET A 1 -9.65 1.79 -0.09
C MET A 1 -11.05 2.32 0.17
N ALA A 2 -11.79 1.80 1.16
CA ALA A 2 -13.11 2.32 1.51
C ALA A 2 -13.08 3.80 1.97
N PRO A 3 -14.16 4.58 1.80
CA PRO A 3 -14.26 5.97 2.27
C PRO A 3 -14.04 6.15 3.78
N GLU A 4 -14.47 5.18 4.58
CA GLU A 4 -14.34 5.14 6.04
C GLU A 4 -12.94 4.71 6.52
N HIS A 5 -12.04 4.32 5.62
CA HIS A 5 -10.67 3.97 5.98
C HIS A 5 -9.90 5.23 6.45
N PRO A 6 -9.09 5.20 7.53
CA PRO A 6 -8.40 6.39 8.05
C PRO A 6 -7.56 7.15 7.00
N LEU A 7 -6.88 6.44 6.11
CA LEU A 7 -6.11 7.04 5.01
C LEU A 7 -6.97 7.75 3.95
N ALA A 8 -8.28 7.53 3.89
CA ALA A 8 -9.17 8.26 2.97
C ALA A 8 -9.40 9.70 3.41
N ALA A 9 -9.40 9.95 4.73
CA ALA A 9 -9.49 11.29 5.32
C ALA A 9 -8.14 12.02 5.37
N ALA A 10 -7.03 11.31 5.13
CA ALA A 10 -5.70 11.92 5.12
C ALA A 10 -5.51 12.83 3.89
N PRO A 11 -4.64 13.86 3.97
CA PRO A 11 -4.26 14.67 2.82
C PRO A 11 -3.75 13.82 1.65
N ASP A 12 -3.87 14.34 0.43
CA ASP A 12 -3.23 13.73 -0.73
C ASP A 12 -1.70 13.71 -0.58
N GLY A 13 -1.07 12.72 -1.23
CA GLY A 13 0.36 12.48 -1.11
C GLY A 13 0.72 11.64 0.11
N LEU A 14 0.11 10.46 0.25
CA LEU A 14 0.42 9.53 1.32
C LEU A 14 1.89 9.09 1.25
N THR A 15 2.60 9.12 2.37
CA THR A 15 3.97 8.59 2.46
C THR A 15 3.96 7.08 2.68
N ASN A 16 5.07 6.41 2.37
CA ASN A 16 5.22 4.99 2.69
C ASN A 16 5.11 4.73 4.20
N GLU A 17 5.58 5.65 5.04
CA GLU A 17 5.46 5.54 6.50
C GLU A 17 4.00 5.52 6.93
N GLN A 18 3.16 6.42 6.39
CA GLN A 18 1.73 6.43 6.65
C GLN A 18 1.05 5.14 6.15
N LEU A 19 1.43 4.64 4.98
CA LEU A 19 0.90 3.38 4.46
C LEU A 19 1.25 2.20 5.37
N CYS A 20 2.50 2.13 5.86
CA CYS A 20 2.98 1.03 6.71
C CYS A 20 2.30 0.93 8.08
N LEU A 21 1.66 2.00 8.56
CA LEU A 21 0.84 1.98 9.78
C LEU A 21 -0.48 1.21 9.61
N HIS A 22 -0.87 0.90 8.37
CA HIS A 22 -2.10 0.19 8.05
C HIS A 22 -1.81 -1.13 7.36
N ARG A 23 -2.75 -2.07 7.51
CA ARG A 23 -2.62 -3.40 6.91
C ARG A 23 -2.67 -3.31 5.38
N ALA A 24 -1.68 -3.86 4.70
CA ALA A 24 -1.65 -3.95 3.24
C ALA A 24 -2.43 -5.17 2.74
N ILE A 25 -3.24 -5.01 1.70
CA ILE A 25 -3.86 -6.12 0.98
C ILE A 25 -3.05 -6.38 -0.29
N VAL A 26 -2.39 -7.54 -0.33
CA VAL A 26 -1.45 -7.92 -1.39
C VAL A 26 -1.93 -9.18 -2.11
N ILE A 27 -1.75 -9.23 -3.42
CA ILE A 27 -1.99 -10.46 -4.20
C ILE A 27 -0.69 -11.26 -4.19
N SER A 28 -0.76 -12.54 -3.85
CA SER A 28 0.39 -13.43 -3.61
C SER A 28 1.36 -13.54 -4.81
N ASP A 29 0.86 -13.41 -6.05
CA ASP A 29 1.67 -13.43 -7.29
C ASP A 29 2.42 -12.09 -7.52
N SER A 30 1.88 -10.97 -7.02
CA SER A 30 2.44 -9.63 -7.23
C SER A 30 3.19 -9.08 -6.00
N ALA A 31 3.89 -9.93 -5.25
CA ALA A 31 4.66 -9.53 -4.06
C ALA A 31 5.87 -8.64 -4.41
N ARG A 32 5.60 -7.42 -4.86
CA ARG A 32 6.53 -6.30 -4.93
C ARG A 32 5.76 -5.13 -4.33
N PHE A 33 6.41 -4.30 -3.52
CA PHE A 33 5.83 -3.25 -2.65
C PHE A 33 5.30 -3.83 -1.33
N CYS A 34 5.89 -3.59 -0.16
CA CYS A 34 6.78 -2.56 0.32
C CYS A 34 8.07 -3.22 0.86
N HIS A 35 9.25 -2.83 0.39
CA HIS A 35 10.47 -3.19 1.13
C HIS A 35 10.60 -2.14 2.24
N PRO A 36 10.54 -2.53 3.53
CA PRO A 36 10.88 -1.60 4.59
C PRO A 36 12.29 -1.07 4.31
N LEU A 37 12.43 0.24 4.30
CA LEU A 37 13.72 0.89 4.17
C LEU A 37 14.58 0.37 5.34
N GLN A 38 15.67 -0.35 5.03
CA GLN A 38 16.58 -0.89 6.03
C GLN A 38 17.23 0.26 6.81
N THR A 39 16.64 0.61 7.96
CA THR A 39 17.34 1.24 9.09
C THR A 39 16.64 0.79 10.36
N ASN A 40 17.19 -0.24 11.01
CA ASN A 40 17.02 -0.59 12.43
C ASN A 40 15.60 -0.39 13.01
N LEU A 41 14.77 -1.43 12.90
CA LEU A 41 13.54 -1.64 13.69
C LEU A 41 12.25 -0.95 13.17
N MET A 42 11.89 -1.15 11.90
CA MET A 42 10.49 -1.00 11.47
C MET A 42 9.91 -2.40 11.26
N GLU A 43 8.92 -2.76 12.09
CA GLU A 43 8.16 -4.00 11.93
C GLU A 43 7.61 -4.09 10.51
N GLU A 44 7.65 -5.28 9.92
CA GLU A 44 7.08 -5.52 8.60
C GLU A 44 5.61 -5.06 8.61
N GLN A 45 5.22 -4.21 7.64
CA GLN A 45 3.83 -3.79 7.50
C GLN A 45 2.93 -5.02 7.53
N ALA A 46 1.94 -5.06 8.42
CA ALA A 46 0.98 -6.16 8.51
C ALA A 46 0.30 -6.37 7.15
N GLN A 47 0.11 -7.62 6.71
CA GLN A 47 -0.45 -7.92 5.37
C GLN A 47 -1.62 -8.90 5.45
N ILE A 48 -2.62 -8.69 4.59
CA ILE A 48 -3.58 -9.72 4.17
C ILE A 48 -3.15 -10.16 2.77
N ARG A 49 -2.88 -11.45 2.62
CA ARG A 49 -2.59 -12.04 1.32
C ARG A 49 -3.88 -12.59 0.74
N VAL A 50 -4.07 -12.36 -0.55
CA VAL A 50 -5.17 -12.92 -1.35
C VAL A 50 -4.62 -13.43 -2.67
N ASP A 51 -5.39 -14.23 -3.37
CA ASP A 51 -4.93 -14.89 -4.61
C ASP A 51 -5.38 -14.16 -5.88
N ASP A 52 -6.34 -13.24 -5.77
CA ASP A 52 -6.95 -12.57 -6.92
C ASP A 52 -7.44 -11.13 -6.60
N PHE A 53 -7.77 -10.39 -7.66
CA PHE A 53 -8.25 -9.01 -7.56
C PHE A 53 -9.66 -8.88 -6.97
N HIS A 54 -10.53 -9.85 -7.19
CA HIS A 54 -11.89 -9.82 -6.65
C HIS A 54 -11.84 -9.87 -5.12
N SER A 55 -11.08 -10.83 -4.55
CA SER A 55 -10.82 -10.93 -3.12
C SER A 55 -10.19 -9.65 -2.56
N LYS A 56 -9.23 -9.06 -3.28
CA LYS A 56 -8.61 -7.79 -2.90
C LYS A 56 -9.61 -6.63 -2.83
N VAL A 57 -10.47 -6.51 -3.83
CA VAL A 57 -11.49 -5.44 -3.89
C VAL A 57 -12.49 -5.59 -2.75
N MET A 58 -12.95 -6.81 -2.46
CA MET A 58 -13.89 -7.05 -1.36
C MET A 58 -13.33 -6.60 -0.01
N LEU A 59 -12.06 -6.91 0.27
CA LEU A 59 -11.40 -6.47 1.50
C LEU A 59 -11.16 -4.96 1.54
N LEU A 60 -10.84 -4.34 0.39
CA LEU A 60 -10.66 -2.89 0.30
C LEU A 60 -11.98 -2.13 0.53
N ARG A 61 -13.10 -2.64 0.00
CA ARG A 61 -14.46 -2.10 0.22
C ARG A 61 -14.94 -2.29 1.65
N ALA A 62 -14.53 -3.39 2.29
CA ALA A 62 -14.83 -3.64 3.70
C ALA A 62 -13.91 -2.85 4.67
N GLY A 63 -13.01 -1.99 4.16
CA GLY A 63 -12.11 -1.19 5.01
C GLY A 63 -11.03 -2.00 5.73
N MET A 64 -10.78 -3.26 5.35
CA MET A 64 -9.87 -4.16 6.07
C MET A 64 -8.37 -3.85 5.89
N GLY A 65 -8.06 -2.89 5.01
CA GLY A 65 -6.71 -2.43 4.73
C GLY A 65 -6.63 -1.49 3.52
N CYS A 66 -5.41 -1.26 3.06
CA CYS A 66 -5.10 -0.41 1.91
C CYS A 66 -4.24 -1.16 0.87
N GLY A 67 -4.14 -0.61 -0.34
CA GLY A 67 -3.31 -1.19 -1.39
C GLY A 67 -3.60 -0.63 -2.77
N PHE A 68 -2.74 -1.00 -3.71
CA PHE A 68 -2.84 -0.59 -5.11
C PHE A 68 -3.73 -1.53 -5.92
N LEU A 69 -4.55 -0.95 -6.80
CA LEU A 69 -5.35 -1.63 -7.80
C LEU A 69 -5.12 -0.97 -9.17
N PRO A 70 -5.05 -1.75 -10.27
CA PRO A 70 -5.14 -1.18 -11.61
C PRO A 70 -6.44 -0.37 -11.77
N ARG A 71 -6.35 0.80 -12.42
CA ARG A 71 -7.48 1.72 -12.57
C ARG A 71 -8.70 1.07 -13.23
N HIS A 72 -8.50 0.24 -14.25
CA HIS A 72 -9.61 -0.44 -14.96
C HIS A 72 -10.36 -1.42 -14.04
N ILE A 73 -9.67 -2.02 -13.07
CA ILE A 73 -10.30 -2.86 -12.05
C ILE A 73 -11.07 -1.95 -11.10
N ALA A 74 -10.43 -0.93 -10.51
CA ALA A 74 -11.05 -0.08 -9.50
C ALA A 74 -12.23 0.76 -10.02
N SER A 75 -12.28 1.05 -11.32
CA SER A 75 -13.20 2.03 -11.93
C SER A 75 -14.67 1.90 -11.53
N PRO A 76 -15.29 0.70 -11.48
CA PRO A 76 -16.70 0.57 -11.11
C PRO A 76 -16.97 1.05 -9.68
N TRP A 77 -16.09 0.72 -8.74
CA TRP A 77 -16.26 1.06 -7.32
C TRP A 77 -15.81 2.49 -6.99
N LEU A 78 -14.92 3.06 -7.79
CA LEU A 78 -14.62 4.49 -7.73
C LEU A 78 -15.82 5.32 -8.22
N ALA A 79 -16.53 4.85 -9.25
CA ALA A 79 -17.71 5.53 -9.79
C ALA A 79 -18.89 5.53 -8.81
N THR A 80 -19.04 4.48 -8.00
CA THR A 80 -20.09 4.37 -6.97
C THR A 80 -19.70 4.99 -5.63
N GLY A 81 -18.45 5.46 -5.47
CA GLY A 81 -17.94 6.00 -4.22
C GLY A 81 -17.64 4.94 -3.15
N GLU A 82 -17.68 3.65 -3.50
CA GLU A 82 -17.36 2.54 -2.60
C GLU A 82 -15.84 2.37 -2.41
N LEU A 83 -15.05 2.96 -3.28
CA LEU A 83 -13.62 3.12 -3.11
C LEU A 83 -13.21 4.59 -3.28
N VAL A 84 -12.17 4.97 -2.55
CA VAL A 84 -11.42 6.21 -2.66
C VAL A 84 -10.02 5.91 -3.18
N GLU A 85 -9.61 6.69 -4.17
CA GLU A 85 -8.25 6.74 -4.73
C GLU A 85 -7.46 7.86 -4.03
N LYS A 86 -6.20 7.59 -3.70
CA LYS A 86 -5.27 8.57 -3.12
C LYS A 86 -3.93 8.52 -3.83
N THR A 87 -3.30 9.67 -3.95
CA THR A 87 -1.93 9.77 -4.46
C THR A 87 -0.94 9.34 -3.38
N VAL A 88 0.14 8.69 -3.80
CA VAL A 88 1.21 8.20 -2.90
C VAL A 88 2.52 8.85 -3.32
N ILE A 89 3.25 9.42 -2.35
CA ILE A 89 4.59 9.96 -2.56
C ILE A 89 5.57 8.79 -2.53
N SER A 90 5.99 8.37 -3.72
CA SER A 90 7.05 7.39 -3.90
C SER A 90 8.42 8.04 -3.65
N PHE A 91 8.97 7.90 -2.44
CA PHE A 91 10.41 8.04 -2.23
C PHE A 91 11.11 6.80 -2.77
N ARG A 92 11.34 6.76 -4.08
CA ARG A 92 12.22 5.78 -4.71
C ARG A 92 13.66 6.15 -4.38
N GLN A 93 14.12 5.85 -3.16
CA GLN A 93 15.49 6.16 -2.76
C GLN A 93 16.44 5.25 -3.55
N LYS A 94 17.19 5.83 -4.51
CA LYS A 94 18.36 5.21 -5.12
C LYS A 94 19.23 4.68 -3.98
N ARG A 95 19.53 3.37 -4.01
CA ARG A 95 20.55 2.75 -3.14
C ARG A 95 21.86 3.51 -3.35
N ARG A 96 22.20 4.47 -2.47
CA ARG A 96 23.60 4.84 -2.26
C ARG A 96 24.18 3.68 -1.47
N GLY A 97 24.90 2.80 -2.18
CA GLY A 97 25.70 1.77 -1.54
C GLY A 97 26.70 2.44 -0.59
N LEU A 98 26.56 2.16 0.69
CA LEU A 98 27.63 2.31 1.65
C LEU A 98 28.27 0.93 1.81
N TYR A 99 29.27 0.64 0.99
CA TYR A 99 30.33 -0.27 1.40
C TYR A 99 31.44 0.60 1.98
N GLY A 100 31.36 0.85 3.28
CA GLY A 100 32.54 1.11 4.07
C GLY A 100 32.92 -0.19 4.75
N MET A 101 33.99 -0.84 4.28
CA MET A 101 34.82 -1.73 5.09
C MET A 101 36.26 -1.72 4.57
N ALA A 102 37.16 -1.37 5.49
CA ALA A 102 38.52 -1.88 5.64
C ALA A 102 39.57 -1.60 4.53
N GLN A 103 40.60 -0.87 4.93
CA GLN A 103 41.97 -1.40 5.02
C GLN A 103 42.62 -0.83 6.28
#